data_AF-A0A956HNQ2-F1
#
_entry.id   AF-A0A956HNQ2-F1
#
_cell.length_a   1.000
_cell.length_b   1.000
_cell.length_c   1.000
_cell.angle_alpha   90.00
_cell.angle_beta   90.00
_cell.angle_gamma   90.00
#
_symmetry.space_group_name_H-M   'P 1'
#
loop_
_entity.id
_entity.type
_entity.pdbx_description
1 polymer ?
#
loop_
_entity_poly.entity_id
_entity_poly.type
_entity_poly.pdbx_seq_one_letter_code
_entity_poly.pdbx_strand_id
1 'polypeptide(L)' 'MKRTDMRRIREVLRLHQRGLSHRAISTATGLAKGTVYAYLSRAAAAEVTWELASELDDVALDQKLFKAPGRNMPASR' A
#
# COMPACT_ATOMS: atom_id res chain seq x y z
N MET A 1 0.12 -5.00 -12.96
CA MET A 1 -0.27 -3.77 -12.23
C MET A 1 0.43 -2.57 -12.82
N LYS A 2 -0.21 -1.39 -12.81
CA LYS A 2 0.35 -0.17 -13.41
C LYS A 2 1.25 0.50 -12.36
N ARG A 3 2.35 1.14 -12.78
CA ARG A 3 3.30 1.88 -11.91
C ARG A 3 2.61 2.90 -10.99
N THR A 4 1.42 3.36 -11.37
CA THR A 4 0.57 4.25 -10.59
C THR A 4 0.12 3.65 -9.25
N ASP A 5 -0.05 2.33 -9.15
CA ASP A 5 -0.53 1.68 -7.92
C ASP A 5 0.55 1.66 -6.83
N MET A 6 1.82 1.44 -7.19
CA MET A 6 2.93 1.42 -6.22
C MET A 6 3.21 2.81 -5.63
N ARG A 7 3.08 3.87 -6.44
CA ARG A 7 3.15 5.25 -5.94
C ARG A 7 2.07 5.55 -4.90
N ARG A 8 0.85 5.03 -5.10
CA ARG A 8 -0.26 5.20 -4.15
C ARG A 8 -0.04 4.41 -2.86
N ILE A 9 0.45 3.17 -2.94
CA ILE A 9 0.77 2.37 -1.75
C ILE A 9 1.85 3.05 -0.90
N ARG A 10 2.91 3.54 -1.56
CA ARG A 10 3.95 4.34 -0.90
C ARG A 10 3.35 5.54 -0.16
N GLU A 11 2.49 6.31 -0.81
CA GLU A 11 1.85 7.46 -0.17
C GLU A 11 0.95 7.06 1.01
N VAL A 12 0.21 5.95 0.89
CA VAL A 12 -0.58 5.38 2.00
C VAL A 12 0.31 5.05 3.20
N LEU A 13 1.44 4.37 2.97
CA LEU A 13 2.38 4.02 4.04
C LEU A 13 3.01 5.26 4.67
N ARG A 14 3.38 6.25 3.85
CA ARG A 14 3.93 7.53 4.31
C ARG A 14 2.97 8.25 5.25
N LEU A 15 1.72 8.38 4.84
CA LEU A 15 0.69 9.07 5.63
C LEU A 15 0.38 8.29 6.90
N HIS A 16 0.35 6.95 6.84
CA HIS A 16 0.16 6.13 8.03
C HIS A 16 1.29 6.29 9.04
N GLN A 17 2.56 6.30 8.60
CA GLN A 17 3.71 6.51 9.48
C GLN A 17 3.69 7.89 10.16
N ARG A 18 3.11 8.90 9.51
CA ARG A 18 2.88 10.23 10.08
C ARG A 18 1.73 10.28 11.11
N GLY A 19 1.13 9.15 11.45
CA GLY A 19 0.05 9.04 12.44
C GLY A 19 -1.33 9.42 11.90
N LEU A 20 -1.51 9.54 10.58
CA LEU A 20 -2.83 9.81 10.02
C LEU A 20 -3.75 8.60 10.14
N SER A 21 -5.03 8.87 10.45
CA SER A 21 -6.06 7.84 10.48
C SER A 21 -6.36 7.32 9.07
N HIS A 22 -6.83 6.07 8.97
CA HIS A 22 -7.25 5.47 7.70
C HIS A 22 -8.23 6.34 6.91
N ARG A 23 -9.09 7.11 7.61
CA ARG A 23 -10.03 8.06 6.99
C ARG A 23 -9.28 9.24 6.34
N ALA A 24 -8.32 9.84 7.04
CA ALA A 24 -7.54 10.94 6.52
C ALA A 24 -6.67 10.49 5.32
N ILE A 25 -6.09 9.30 5.40
CA ILE A 25 -5.33 8.69 4.30
C ILE A 25 -6.23 8.51 3.07
N SER A 26 -7.41 7.91 3.24
CA SER A 26 -8.39 7.71 2.17
C SER A 26 -8.76 9.03 1.47
N THR A 27 -8.99 10.10 2.24
CA THR A 27 -9.27 11.43 1.69
C THR A 27 -8.06 12.02 0.94
N ALA A 28 -6.85 11.87 1.48
CA ALA A 28 -5.63 12.41 0.87
C ALA A 28 -5.23 11.69 -0.42
N THR A 29 -5.41 10.36 -0.48
CA THR A 29 -5.00 9.54 -1.63
C THR A 29 -6.13 9.29 -2.63
N GLY A 30 -7.37 9.66 -2.30
CA GLY A 30 -8.57 9.36 -3.10
C GLY A 30 -8.89 7.86 -3.19
N LEU A 31 -8.35 7.05 -2.28
CA LEU A 31 -8.56 5.60 -2.26
C LEU A 31 -9.75 5.26 -1.36
N ALA A 32 -10.48 4.20 -1.69
CA ALA A 32 -11.49 3.66 -0.79
C ALA A 32 -10.85 3.20 0.53
N LYS A 33 -11.55 3.39 1.66
CA LYS A 33 -11.07 2.96 2.98
C LYS A 33 -10.70 1.47 3.02
N GLY A 34 -11.46 0.62 2.32
CA GLY A 34 -11.16 -0.81 2.20
C GLY A 34 -9.85 -1.09 1.48
N THR A 35 -9.51 -0.32 0.45
CA THR A 35 -8.23 -0.39 -0.26
C THR A 35 -7.07 0.06 0.64
N VAL A 36 -7.24 1.17 1.37
CA VAL A 36 -6.25 1.65 2.35
C VAL A 36 -5.97 0.57 3.40
N TYR A 37 -7.03 0.00 3.97
CA TYR A 37 -6.91 -1.09 4.95
C TYR A 37 -6.20 -2.32 4.37
N ALA A 38 -6.57 -2.75 3.17
CA ALA A 38 -5.94 -3.88 2.50
C ALA A 38 -4.44 -3.66 2.26
N TYR A 39 -4.04 -2.45 1.83
CA TYR A 39 -2.64 -2.11 1.63
C TYR A 39 -1.85 -2.08 2.93
N LEU A 40 -2.39 -1.46 3.98
CA LEU A 40 -1.71 -1.41 5.28
C LEU A 40 -1.60 -2.79 5.92
N SER A 41 -2.66 -3.60 5.87
CA SER A 41 -2.65 -4.97 6.38
C SER A 41 -1.64 -5.83 5.64
N ARG A 42 -1.50 -5.66 4.32
CA ARG A 42 -0.55 -6.42 3.50
C ARG A 42 0.88 -5.96 3.70
N ALA A 43 1.10 -4.66 3.83
CA ALA A 43 2.40 -4.11 4.20
C ALA A 43 2.84 -4.59 5.58
N ALA A 44 1.93 -4.62 6.56
CA ALA A 44 2.20 -5.20 7.88
C ALA A 44 2.54 -6.71 7.79
N ALA A 45 1.79 -7.48 7.01
CA ALA A 45 2.05 -8.92 6.82
C ALA A 45 3.36 -9.21 6.07
N ALA A 46 3.80 -8.30 5.21
CA ALA A 46 5.07 -8.40 4.47
C ALA A 46 6.24 -7.68 5.17
N GLU A 47 6.00 -7.16 6.39
CA GLU A 47 6.96 -6.36 7.17
C GLU A 47 7.55 -5.19 6.35
N VAL A 48 6.73 -4.59 5.49
CA VAL A 48 7.10 -3.46 4.65
C VAL A 48 6.67 -2.16 5.32
N THR A 49 7.64 -1.37 5.75
CA THR A 49 7.44 -0.01 6.24
C THR A 49 7.52 1.01 5.10
N TRP A 50 7.14 2.26 5.37
CA TRP A 50 7.37 3.36 4.41
C TRP A 50 8.84 3.49 4.02
N GLU A 51 9.76 3.40 4.99
CA GLU A 51 11.21 3.48 4.78
C GLU A 51 11.66 2.43 3.78
N LEU A 52 11.31 1.16 4.03
CA LEU A 52 11.63 0.06 3.11
C LEU A 52 10.95 0.26 1.74
N ALA A 53 9.68 0.66 1.72
CA ALA A 53 8.97 0.91 0.46
C ALA A 53 9.55 2.08 -0.36
N SER A 54 10.22 3.03 0.29
CA SER A 54 10.89 4.16 -0.36
C SER A 54 12.22 3.79 -0.99
N GLU A 55 12.92 2.81 -0.41
CA GLU A 55 14.15 2.24 -0.97
C GLU A 55 13.87 1.24 -2.09
N LEU A 56 12.69 0.63 -2.09
CA LEU A 56 12.30 -0.37 -3.09
C LEU A 56 11.70 0.26 -4.36
N ASP A 57 12.19 -0.23 -5.49
CA ASP A 57 11.57 0.01 -6.80
C ASP A 57 10.14 -0.49 -6.86
N ASP A 58 9.35 0.08 -7.78
CA ASP A 58 7.95 -0.30 -7.99
C ASP A 58 7.80 -1.82 -8.14
N VAL A 59 8.71 -2.46 -8.87
CA VAL A 59 8.67 -3.91 -9.13
C VAL A 59 9.00 -4.72 -7.87
N ALA A 60 10.00 -4.31 -7.09
CA ALA A 60 10.39 -5.01 -5.88
C ALA A 60 9.34 -4.87 -4.77
N LEU A 61 8.73 -3.69 -4.67
CA LEU A 61 7.61 -3.43 -3.76
C LEU A 61 6.39 -4.26 -4.16
N ASP A 62 6.05 -4.30 -5.45
CA ASP A 62 4.97 -5.14 -5.97
C ASP A 62 5.21 -6.61 -5.65
N GLN A 63 6.43 -7.12 -5.87
CA GLN A 63 6.75 -8.50 -5.51
C GLN A 63 6.65 -8.77 -4.01
N LYS A 64 7.19 -7.91 -3.14
CA LYS A 64 7.08 -8.14 -1.68
C LYS A 64 5.64 -8.13 -1.21
N LEU A 65 4.85 -7.17 -1.69
CA LEU A 65 3.46 -7.07 -1.28
C LEU A 65 2.65 -8.20 -1.89
N PHE A 66 2.70 -8.44 -3.20
CA PHE A 66 1.74 -9.31 -3.92
C PHE A 66 2.19 -10.75 -4.12
N LYS A 67 3.46 -11.09 -3.89
CA LYS A 67 3.97 -12.47 -4.02
C LYS A 67 3.77 -13.33 -2.75
N ALA A 68 3.37 -12.73 -1.63
CA ALA A 68 2.98 -13.48 -0.43
C ALA A 68 1.67 -14.28 -0.67
N PRO A 69 1.63 -15.60 -0.40
CA PRO A 69 0.52 -16.48 -0.76
C PRO A 69 -0.67 -16.20 0.15
N GLY A 70 -1.60 -15.39 -0.34
CA GLY A 70 -2.83 -15.13 0.39
C GLY A 70 -3.48 -13.85 -0.06
N ARG A 71 -4.55 -14.00 -0.84
CA ARG A 71 -5.56 -12.97 -1.15
C ARG A 71 -5.18 -12.01 -2.28
N ASN A 72 -5.51 -12.48 -3.48
CA ASN A 72 -5.79 -11.70 -4.68
C ASN A 72 -6.65 -10.47 -4.31
N MET A 73 -6.19 -9.26 -4.64
CA MET A 73 -7.06 -8.08 -4.58
C MET A 73 -8.07 -8.23 -5.73
N PRO A 74 -9.38 -8.00 -5.54
CA PRO A 74 -10.25 -7.86 -6.69
C PRO A 74 -9.73 -6.68 -7.50
N ALA A 75 -9.40 -6.93 -8.77
CA ALA A 75 -9.03 -5.91 -9.73
C ALA A 75 -10.11 -4.83 -9.66
N SER A 76 -9.78 -3.70 -9.04
CA SER A 76 -10.68 -2.55 -9.00
C SER A 76 -10.72 -2.04 -10.43
N ARG A 77 -11.80 -2.41 -11.13
CA ARG A 77 -12.20 -1.89 -12.44
C ARG A 77 -12.60 -0.43 -12.32
#